data_AF-A0A5B7C4F0-F1
#
_entry.id   AF-A0A5B7C4F0-F1
#
_cell.length_a   1.000
_cell.length_b   1.000
_cell.length_c   1.000
_cell.angle_alpha   90.00
_cell.angle_beta   90.00
_cell.angle_gamma   90.00
#
_symmetry.space_group_name_H-M   'P 1'
#
loop_
_entity.id
_entity.type
_entity.pdbx_description
1 polymer ?
#
loop_
_entity_poly.entity_id
_entity_poly.type
_entity_poly.pdbx_seq_one_letter_code
_entity_poly.pdbx_strand_id
1 'polypeptide(L)'
;GIITSLNWTRPWPEQLLQSFFVAAKCIWLLHLLAFSFNPHLGILRVEENTSFDPHYMEDIFLDRQRSHGPSPSWVKIMVMPGFYVQDRVLRCKVICRYKSVD
;
A
#
# COMPACT_ATOMS: atom_id res chain seq x y z
N GLY A 1 -7.50 -3.06 -29.71
CA GLY A 1 -8.37 -2.93 -28.50
C GLY A 1 -7.57 -3.33 -27.27
N ILE A 2 -8.03 -3.03 -26.05
CA ILE A 2 -7.24 -3.30 -24.82
C ILE A 2 -6.78 -4.77 -24.70
N ILE A 3 -7.60 -5.70 -25.18
CA ILE A 3 -7.27 -7.15 -25.24
C ILE A 3 -6.02 -7.43 -26.08
N THR A 4 -5.87 -6.80 -27.24
CA THR A 4 -4.69 -6.98 -28.11
C THR A 4 -3.45 -6.29 -27.56
N SER A 5 -3.62 -5.17 -26.87
CA SER A 5 -2.51 -4.39 -26.28
C SER A 5 -1.91 -5.05 -25.03
N LEU A 6 -2.72 -5.80 -24.27
CA LEU A 6 -2.30 -6.49 -23.05
C LEU A 6 -2.09 -7.99 -23.25
N ASN A 7 -2.13 -8.46 -24.50
CA ASN A 7 -1.95 -9.86 -24.89
C ASN A 7 -2.88 -10.82 -24.13
N TRP A 8 -4.13 -10.41 -23.92
CA TRP A 8 -5.11 -11.22 -23.18
C TRP A 8 -5.72 -12.29 -24.07
N THR A 9 -5.66 -13.54 -23.63
CA THR A 9 -6.25 -14.70 -24.34
C THR A 9 -7.78 -14.73 -24.23
N ARG A 10 -8.37 -14.06 -23.23
CA ARG A 10 -9.82 -13.87 -23.05
C ARG A 10 -10.12 -12.49 -22.46
N PRO A 11 -11.26 -11.86 -22.82
CA PRO A 11 -11.69 -10.62 -22.18
C PRO A 11 -11.92 -10.85 -20.68
N TRP A 12 -11.46 -9.91 -19.87
CA TRP A 12 -11.80 -9.90 -18.44
C TRP A 12 -13.30 -9.65 -18.24
N PRO A 13 -13.91 -10.19 -17.18
CA PRO A 13 -15.25 -9.80 -16.77
C PRO A 13 -15.34 -8.28 -16.60
N GLU A 14 -16.48 -7.69 -16.96
CA GLU A 14 -16.64 -6.23 -16.95
C GLU A 14 -16.33 -5.60 -15.59
N GLN A 15 -16.78 -6.24 -14.50
CA GLN A 15 -16.51 -5.78 -13.14
C GLN A 15 -15.02 -5.72 -12.79
N LEU A 16 -14.23 -6.68 -13.28
CA LEU A 16 -12.78 -6.70 -13.08
C LEU A 16 -12.13 -5.56 -13.86
N LEU A 17 -12.56 -5.35 -15.10
CA LEU A 17 -12.04 -4.27 -15.95
C LEU A 17 -12.36 -2.89 -15.37
N GLN A 18 -13.58 -2.67 -14.87
CA GLN A 18 -13.97 -1.44 -14.18
C GLN A 18 -13.10 -1.21 -12.93
N SER A 19 -12.94 -2.24 -12.10
CA SER A 19 -12.10 -2.16 -10.88
C SER A 19 -10.63 -1.86 -11.22
N PHE A 20 -10.12 -2.45 -12.30
CA PHE A 20 -8.78 -2.16 -12.80
C PHE A 20 -8.63 -0.70 -13.23
N PHE A 21 -9.58 -0.13 -13.97
CA PHE A 21 -9.49 1.27 -14.38
C PHE A 21 -9.55 2.23 -13.20
N VAL A 22 -10.37 1.93 -12.18
CA VAL A 22 -10.39 2.70 -10.94
C VAL A 22 -9.01 2.65 -10.27
N ALA A 23 -8.43 1.45 -10.12
CA ALA A 23 -7.10 1.29 -9.54
C ALA A 23 -6.01 2.02 -10.36
N ALA A 24 -6.03 1.90 -11.69
CA ALA A 24 -5.09 2.58 -12.59
C ALA A 24 -5.19 4.10 -12.47
N LYS A 25 -6.40 4.66 -12.37
CA LYS A 25 -6.63 6.09 -12.13
C LYS A 25 -6.06 6.53 -10.77
N CYS A 26 -6.29 5.75 -9.72
CA CYS A 26 -5.74 6.04 -8.39
C CYS A 26 -4.21 6.02 -8.39
N ILE A 27 -3.60 5.01 -9.04
CA ILE A 27 -2.14 4.92 -9.18
C ILE A 27 -1.60 6.10 -9.98
N TRP A 28 -2.26 6.49 -11.06
CA TRP A 28 -1.86 7.64 -11.86
C TRP A 28 -1.89 8.94 -11.03
N LEU A 29 -2.98 9.19 -10.31
CA LEU A 29 -3.11 10.36 -9.43
C LEU A 29 -2.07 10.36 -8.32
N LEU A 30 -1.71 9.19 -7.76
CA LEU A 30 -0.65 9.06 -6.77
C LEU A 30 0.70 9.54 -7.33
N HIS A 31 1.04 9.14 -8.56
CA HIS A 31 2.27 9.58 -9.22
C HIS A 31 2.24 11.07 -9.54
N LEU A 32 1.12 11.58 -10.08
CA LEU A 32 0.95 13.01 -10.32
C LEU A 32 1.14 13.82 -9.03
N LEU A 33 0.58 13.35 -7.91
CA LEU A 33 0.77 13.98 -6.61
C LEU A 33 2.26 13.99 -6.24
N ALA A 34 2.95 12.84 -6.29
CA ALA A 34 4.37 12.75 -5.95
C ALA A 34 5.25 13.69 -6.81
N PHE A 35 4.95 13.79 -8.10
CA PHE A 35 5.67 14.64 -9.06
C PHE A 35 5.25 16.11 -9.05
N SER A 36 4.15 16.47 -8.37
CA SER A 36 3.73 17.87 -8.26
C SER A 36 4.61 18.70 -7.31
N PHE A 37 5.46 18.06 -6.50
CA PHE A 37 6.38 18.71 -5.57
C PHE A 37 7.76 18.93 -6.20
N ASN A 38 8.51 19.90 -5.69
CA ASN A 38 9.90 20.14 -6.08
C ASN A 38 10.80 20.21 -4.83
N PRO A 39 11.72 19.23 -4.60
CA PRO A 39 11.95 18.04 -5.42
C PRO A 39 10.77 17.05 -5.37
N HIS A 40 10.67 16.16 -6.36
CA HIS A 40 9.64 15.12 -6.40
C HIS A 40 9.70 14.25 -5.12
N LEU A 41 8.53 13.90 -4.59
CA LEU A 41 8.46 13.04 -3.41
C LEU A 41 8.75 11.58 -3.76
N GLY A 42 9.47 10.89 -2.89
CA GLY A 42 9.65 9.44 -2.97
C GLY A 42 8.43 8.73 -2.43
N ILE A 43 7.79 7.85 -3.22
CA ILE A 43 6.67 7.03 -2.76
C ILE A 43 7.25 5.83 -1.99
N LEU A 44 6.89 5.71 -0.71
CA LEU A 44 7.24 4.57 0.11
C LEU A 44 6.21 3.46 -0.08
N ARG A 45 6.69 2.28 -0.49
CA ARG A 45 5.89 1.06 -0.61
C ARG A 45 6.55 -0.05 0.19
N VAL A 46 5.75 -0.92 0.77
CA VAL A 46 6.23 -2.05 1.56
C VAL A 46 5.65 -3.34 1.02
N GLU A 47 6.47 -4.39 1.00
CA GLU A 47 6.10 -5.70 0.47
C GLU A 47 5.50 -6.59 1.56
N GLU A 48 4.74 -7.59 1.13
CA GLU A 48 4.27 -8.65 2.03
C GLU A 48 5.47 -9.34 2.71
N ASN A 49 5.29 -9.72 3.98
CA ASN A 49 6.28 -10.34 4.85
C ASN A 49 7.48 -9.45 5.22
N THR A 50 7.44 -8.15 4.91
CA THR A 50 8.39 -7.18 5.46
C THR A 50 8.19 -7.05 6.98
N SER A 51 9.25 -7.04 7.78
CA SER A 51 9.17 -6.80 9.22
C SER A 51 8.49 -5.45 9.52
N PHE A 52 7.61 -5.42 10.51
CA PHE A 52 6.94 -4.18 10.88
C PHE A 52 7.93 -3.19 11.51
N ASP A 53 7.99 -1.97 10.97
CA ASP A 53 8.79 -0.87 11.53
C ASP A 53 7.88 0.35 11.83
N PRO A 54 7.67 0.73 13.10
CA PRO A 54 6.79 1.83 13.47
C PRO A 54 7.26 3.21 12.98
N HIS A 55 8.52 3.37 12.56
CA HIS A 55 9.03 4.61 11.98
C HIS A 55 8.50 4.83 10.56
N TYR A 56 8.27 3.76 9.82
CA TYR A 56 7.86 3.80 8.41
C TYR A 56 6.42 3.31 8.21
N MET A 57 5.84 2.63 9.19
CA MET A 57 4.57 1.93 9.07
C MET A 57 3.62 2.26 10.23
N GLU A 58 2.33 2.29 9.92
CA GLU A 58 1.23 2.39 10.86
C GLU A 58 0.29 1.22 10.60
N ASP A 59 0.11 0.36 11.60
CA ASP A 59 -0.85 -0.73 11.52
C ASP A 59 -2.26 -0.19 11.77
N ILE A 60 -3.16 -0.39 10.81
CA ILE A 60 -4.53 0.14 10.88
C ILE A 60 -5.35 -0.43 12.04
N PHE A 61 -4.93 -1.57 12.60
CA PHE A 61 -5.60 -2.22 13.73
C PHE A 61 -4.87 -1.99 15.07
N LEU A 62 -3.80 -1.19 15.09
CA LEU A 62 -2.94 -1.01 16.27
C LEU A 62 -3.74 -0.57 17.50
N ASP A 63 -4.68 0.37 17.35
CA ASP A 63 -5.46 0.90 18.49
C ASP A 63 -6.41 -0.14 19.10
N ARG A 64 -6.86 -1.11 18.30
CA ARG A 64 -7.67 -2.23 18.78
C ARG A 64 -6.83 -3.28 19.50
N GLN A 65 -5.53 -3.34 19.22
CA GLN A 65 -4.60 -4.34 19.78
C GLN A 65 -3.77 -3.81 20.95
N ARG A 66 -3.66 -2.49 21.13
CA ARG A 66 -2.87 -1.85 22.20
C ARG A 66 -3.31 -2.18 23.62
N SER A 67 -4.55 -2.63 23.81
CA SER A 67 -5.06 -2.93 25.15
C SER A 67 -4.47 -4.21 25.74
N HIS A 68 -4.35 -5.31 24.98
CA HIS A 68 -3.84 -6.61 25.48
C HIS A 68 -3.29 -7.54 24.37
N GLY A 69 -3.06 -7.05 23.15
CA GLY A 69 -2.73 -7.86 21.98
C GLY A 69 -1.23 -8.07 21.75
N PRO A 70 -0.84 -9.11 20.99
CA PRO A 70 0.54 -9.34 20.60
C PRO A 70 1.09 -8.20 19.72
N SER A 71 2.42 -8.04 19.70
CA SER A 71 3.06 -7.05 18.83
C SER A 71 2.96 -7.46 17.36
N PRO A 72 2.74 -6.49 16.43
CA PRO A 72 2.75 -6.76 15.01
C PRO A 72 4.15 -7.25 14.59
N SER A 73 4.20 -8.34 13.82
CA SER A 73 5.46 -8.98 13.46
C SER A 73 5.90 -8.63 12.04
N TRP A 74 5.03 -8.86 11.06
CA TRP A 74 5.32 -8.62 9.65
C TRP A 74 4.08 -8.14 8.90
N VAL A 75 4.30 -7.41 7.82
CA VAL A 75 3.26 -6.87 6.95
C VAL A 75 2.55 -8.02 6.25
N LYS A 76 1.22 -8.10 6.40
CA LYS A 76 0.37 -8.95 5.57
C LYS A 76 0.06 -8.26 4.25
N ILE A 77 -0.30 -6.98 4.30
CA ILE A 77 -0.60 -6.19 3.11
C ILE A 77 -0.46 -4.70 3.41
N MET A 78 0.01 -3.94 2.42
CA MET A 78 -0.03 -2.48 2.42
C MET A 78 -1.38 -2.00 1.92
N VAL A 79 -2.06 -1.17 2.72
CA VAL A 79 -3.36 -0.58 2.40
C VAL A 79 -3.21 0.80 1.78
N MET A 80 -2.25 1.59 2.28
CA MET A 80 -1.92 2.90 1.72
C MET A 80 -0.40 3.07 1.63
N PRO A 81 0.11 3.63 0.52
CA PRO A 81 1.52 3.98 0.39
C PRO A 81 1.86 5.15 1.33
N GLY A 82 3.14 5.23 1.69
CA GLY A 82 3.74 6.36 2.39
C GLY A 82 4.50 7.29 1.44
N PHE A 83 5.14 8.31 2.01
CA PHE A 83 5.99 9.24 1.26
C PHE A 83 7.22 9.65 2.07
N TYR A 84 8.33 9.83 1.39
CA TYR A 84 9.49 10.54 1.90
C TYR A 84 9.33 12.03 1.62
N VAL A 85 9.29 12.84 2.67
CA VAL A 85 9.10 14.29 2.60
C VAL A 85 10.23 14.96 3.37
N GLN A 86 11.24 15.44 2.64
CA GLN A 86 12.45 16.03 3.22
C GLN A 86 13.10 15.08 4.24
N ASP A 87 13.10 15.44 5.53
CA ASP A 87 13.64 14.65 6.65
C ASP A 87 12.54 13.96 7.47
N ARG A 88 11.38 13.71 6.84
CA ARG A 88 10.23 13.08 7.49
C ARG A 88 9.63 12.00 6.61
N VAL A 89 8.99 11.05 7.26
CA VAL A 89 8.26 9.96 6.60
C VAL A 89 6.78 10.12 6.89
N LEU A 90 5.99 10.22 5.83
CA LEU A 90 4.56 9.90 5.91
C LEU A 90 4.45 8.37 5.87
N ARG A 91 4.05 7.77 6.98
CA ARG A 91 4.06 6.32 7.16
C ARG A 91 3.09 5.61 6.22
N CYS A 92 3.48 4.42 5.75
CA CYS A 92 2.57 3.49 5.09
C CYS A 92 1.50 3.03 6.07
N LYS A 93 0.27 2.84 5.59
CA LYS A 93 -0.73 2.11 6.36
C LYS A 93 -0.74 0.65 5.96
N VAL A 94 -0.55 -0.22 6.93
CA VAL A 94 -0.40 -1.67 6.72
C VAL A 94 -1.40 -2.42 7.57
N ILE A 95 -1.65 -3.67 7.20
CA ILE A 95 -2.22 -4.68 8.07
C ILE A 95 -1.10 -5.65 8.41
N CYS A 96 -0.89 -5.90 9.69
CA CYS A 96 0.14 -6.83 10.15
C CYS A 96 -0.43 -8.22 10.45
N ARG A 97 0.44 -9.24 10.37
CA ARG A 97 0.26 -10.46 11.16
C ARG A 97 0.82 -10.21 12.56
N TYR A 98 0.24 -10.88 13.54
CA TYR A 98 0.67 -10.80 14.93
C TYR A 98 1.22 -12.17 15.33
N LYS A 99 2.29 -12.18 16.13
CA LYS A 99 2.79 -13.42 16.71
C LYS A 99 1.81 -13.90 17.77
N SER A 100 1.52 -15.20 17.81
CA SER A 100 0.84 -15.80 18.96
C SER A 100 1.71 -15.59 20.20
N VAL A 101 1.08 -15.27 21.34
CA VAL A 101 1.74 -15.40 22.64
C VAL A 101 1.56 -16.87 23.01
N ASP A 102 2.62 -17.66 22.89
CA ASP A 102 2.67 -19.03 23.42
C ASP A 102 2.90 -18.99 24.94
#